data_AF-A0A7V9EXA3-F1
#
_entry.id   AF-A0A7V9EXA3-F1
#
_cell.length_a   1.000
_cell.length_b   1.000
_cell.length_c   1.000
_cell.angle_alpha   90.00
_cell.angle_beta   90.00
_cell.angle_gamma   90.00
#
_symmetry.space_group_name_H-M   'P 1'
#
loop_
_entity.id
_entity.type
_entity.pdbx_description
1 polymer ?
#
loop_
_entity_poly.entity_id
_entity_poly.type
_entity_poly.pdbx_seq_one_letter_code
_entity_poly.pdbx_strand_id
1 'polypeptide(L)'
;MTTGRVNGEEVTVEEVTEATPDVAAALSRLVPQLSRSSAVPTGAELAEMVASAATVVLVARDDGGEIVGTLTLALFRIPTGVRAW
;
A
#
# COMPACT_ATOMS: atom_id res chain seq x y z
N MET A 1 -6.15 8.00 -9.23
CA MET A 1 -6.53 8.80 -8.06
C MET A 1 -8.04 8.72 -7.91
N THR A 2 -8.53 8.05 -6.87
CA THR A 2 -9.96 7.88 -6.60
C THR A 2 -10.27 8.38 -5.19
N THR A 3 -11.30 9.20 -5.04
CA THR A 3 -11.68 9.81 -3.76
C THR A 3 -12.84 9.05 -3.11
N GLY A 4 -12.81 8.92 -1.79
CA GLY A 4 -13.83 8.26 -0.98
C GLY A 4 -13.92 8.84 0.43
N ARG A 5 -14.72 8.21 1.31
CA ARG A 5 -14.81 8.59 2.73
C ARG A 5 -14.55 7.40 3.66
N VAL A 6 -13.78 7.62 4.73
CA VAL A 6 -13.56 6.67 5.82
C VAL A 6 -13.88 7.38 7.14
N ASN A 7 -14.78 6.83 7.97
CA ASN A 7 -15.22 7.44 9.23
C ASN A 7 -15.71 8.91 9.16
N GLY A 8 -16.10 9.38 7.98
CA GLY A 8 -16.53 10.78 7.75
C GLY A 8 -15.44 11.69 7.19
N GLU A 9 -14.20 11.22 7.13
CA GLU A 9 -13.04 11.94 6.58
C GLU A 9 -12.86 11.61 5.10
N GLU A 10 -12.48 12.61 4.31
CA GLU A 10 -12.22 12.43 2.88
C GLU A 10 -10.84 11.81 2.70
N VAL A 11 -10.76 10.78 1.86
CA VAL A 11 -9.51 10.10 1.55
C VAL A 11 -9.36 9.91 0.06
N THR A 12 -8.12 10.00 -0.40
CA THR A 12 -7.74 9.74 -1.78
C THR A 12 -6.85 8.50 -1.86
N VAL A 13 -7.21 7.58 -2.75
CA VAL A 13 -6.45 6.37 -3.04
C VAL A 13 -5.60 6.55 -4.30
N GLU A 14 -4.32 6.22 -4.19
CA GLU A 14 -3.36 6.24 -5.28
C GLU A 14 -2.42 5.03 -5.24
N GLU A 15 -1.85 4.70 -6.40
CA GLU A 15 -0.80 3.69 -6.53
C GLU A 15 0.55 4.30 -6.14
N VAL A 16 1.31 3.55 -5.35
CA VAL A 16 2.70 3.86 -5.04
C VAL A 16 3.57 3.37 -6.18
N THR A 17 4.12 4.30 -6.94
CA THR A 17 5.05 4.01 -8.05
C THR A 17 6.52 4.22 -7.67
N GLU A 18 6.80 4.75 -6.48
CA GLU A 18 8.15 4.95 -5.96
C GLU A 18 8.22 4.68 -4.45
N ALA A 19 9.29 4.02 -3.99
CA ALA A 19 9.56 3.77 -2.58
C ALA A 19 10.09 5.05 -1.88
N THR A 20 9.18 5.95 -1.54
CA THR A 20 9.54 7.21 -0.86
C THR A 20 9.67 7.02 0.66
N PRO A 21 10.42 7.92 1.35
CA PRO A 21 10.51 7.89 2.81
C PRO A 21 9.16 8.01 3.52
N ASP A 22 8.20 8.76 2.94
CA ASP A 22 6.84 8.90 3.45
C ASP A 22 6.08 7.57 3.45
N VAL A 23 6.14 6.81 2.35
CA VAL A 23 5.52 5.47 2.28
C VAL A 23 6.18 4.51 3.27
N ALA A 24 7.51 4.53 3.39
CA ALA A 24 8.22 3.69 4.36
C ALA A 24 7.83 4.03 5.82
N ALA A 25 7.68 5.32 6.14
CA ALA A 25 7.23 5.77 7.45
C ALA A 25 5.78 5.33 7.73
N ALA A 26 4.91 5.43 6.73
CA ALA A 26 3.52 4.96 6.83
C ALA A 26 3.46 3.44 7.08
N LEU A 27 4.21 2.62 6.33
CA LEU A 27 4.27 1.18 6.57
C LEU A 27 4.79 0.84 7.97
N SER A 28 5.77 1.58 8.47
CA SER A 28 6.27 1.41 9.84
C SER A 28 5.19 1.63 10.90
N ARG A 29 4.23 2.54 10.65
CA ARG A 29 3.08 2.80 11.53
C ARG A 29 1.92 1.83 11.32
N LEU A 30 1.66 1.41 10.07
CA LEU A 30 0.47 0.64 9.68
C LEU A 30 0.65 -0.87 9.85
N VAL A 31 1.81 -1.43 9.48
CA VAL A 31 2.05 -2.88 9.52
C VAL A 31 1.86 -3.49 10.92
N PRO A 32 2.35 -2.86 12.03
CA PRO A 32 2.14 -3.40 13.38
C PRO A 32 0.66 -3.48 13.81
N GLN A 33 -0.24 -2.76 13.14
CA GLN A 33 -1.68 -2.79 13.44
C GLN A 33 -2.37 -4.06 12.94
N LEU A 34 -1.80 -4.71 11.92
CA LEU A 34 -2.29 -5.99 11.39
C LEU A 34 -1.90 -7.15 12.31
N SER A 35 -0.64 -7.14 12.76
CA SER A 35 -0.13 -8.05 13.78
C SER A 35 1.18 -7.48 14.33
N ARG A 36 1.34 -7.52 15.66
CA ARG A 36 2.52 -7.00 16.36
C ARG A 36 3.82 -7.73 16.01
N SER A 37 3.72 -8.95 15.48
CA SER A 37 4.89 -9.76 15.07
C SER A 37 5.25 -9.61 13.59
N SER A 38 4.51 -8.79 12.82
CA SER A 38 4.79 -8.59 11.40
C SER A 38 6.07 -7.78 11.24
N ALA A 39 6.98 -8.27 10.40
CA ALA A 39 8.14 -7.50 9.98
C ALA A 39 7.68 -6.33 9.10
N VAL A 40 8.16 -5.13 9.41
CA VAL A 40 7.99 -3.96 8.54
C VAL A 40 8.99 -4.10 7.38
N PRO A 41 8.57 -3.94 6.11
CA PRO A 41 9.49 -3.95 4.99
C PRO A 41 10.57 -2.88 5.14
N THR A 42 11.81 -3.25 4.84
CA THR A 42 12.89 -2.28 4.64
C THR A 42 12.63 -1.42 3.40
N GLY A 43 13.34 -0.29 3.28
CA GLY A 43 13.23 0.56 2.09
C GLY A 43 13.61 -0.16 0.79
N ALA A 44 14.56 -1.11 0.84
CA ALA A 44 14.94 -1.92 -0.30
C ALA A 44 13.82 -2.91 -0.70
N GLU A 45 13.23 -3.61 0.27
CA GLU A 45 12.10 -4.51 0.04
C GLU A 45 10.87 -3.74 -0.48
N LEU A 46 10.61 -2.53 0.04
CA LEU A 46 9.57 -1.66 -0.50
C LEU A 46 9.82 -1.30 -1.97
N ALA A 47 11.07 -0.97 -2.33
CA ALA A 47 11.42 -0.69 -3.72
C ALA A 47 11.21 -1.91 -4.63
N GLU A 48 11.54 -3.11 -4.15
CA GLU A 48 11.27 -4.36 -4.86
C GLU A 48 9.77 -4.60 -5.04
N MET A 49 8.97 -4.39 -4.00
CA MET A 49 7.50 -4.50 -4.07
C MET A 49 6.90 -3.53 -5.09
N VAL A 50 7.35 -2.28 -5.10
CA VAL A 50 6.85 -1.23 -6.00
C VAL A 50 7.28 -1.48 -7.45
N ALA A 51 8.49 -2.00 -7.68
CA ALA A 51 8.99 -2.30 -9.02
C ALA A 51 8.45 -3.63 -9.60
N SER A 52 7.88 -4.49 -8.76
CA SER A 52 7.44 -5.83 -9.14
C SER A 52 6.13 -5.81 -9.93
N ALA A 53 6.13 -6.44 -11.11
CA ALA A 53 4.91 -6.65 -11.89
C ALA A 53 3.91 -7.64 -11.24
N ALA A 54 4.32 -8.30 -10.15
CA ALA A 54 3.48 -9.21 -9.38
C ALA A 54 2.74 -8.53 -8.23
N THR A 55 2.97 -7.23 -8.00
CA THR A 55 2.32 -6.49 -6.90
C THR A 55 1.88 -5.11 -7.33
N VAL A 56 0.78 -4.63 -6.73
CA VAL A 56 0.37 -3.21 -6.81
C VAL A 56 0.17 -2.73 -5.38
N VAL A 57 0.94 -1.72 -4.97
CA VAL A 57 0.81 -1.10 -3.65
C VAL A 57 -0.04 0.15 -3.78
N LEU A 58 -1.13 0.21 -3.02
CA LEU A 58 -2.05 1.33 -2.96
C LEU A 58 -1.97 1.97 -1.57
N VAL A 59 -2.05 3.29 -1.52
CA VAL A 59 -2.15 4.06 -0.27
C VAL A 59 -3.41 4.90 -0.26
N ALA A 60 -3.98 5.08 0.92
CA ALA A 60 -5.05 6.04 1.18
C ALA A 60 -4.48 7.24 1.93
N ARG A 61 -4.63 8.44 1.39
CA ARG A 61 -4.24 9.71 2.02
C ARG A 61 -5.46 10.49 2.47
N ASP A 62 -5.41 11.05 3.67
CA ASP A 62 -6.42 12.01 4.12
C ASP A 62 -6.19 13.43 3.54
N ASP A 63 -7.06 14.38 3.89
CA ASP A 63 -6.95 15.78 3.47
C ASP A 63 -5.70 16.49 4.00
N GLY A 64 -5.09 15.97 5.08
CA GLY A 64 -3.81 16.45 5.61
C GLY A 64 -2.61 15.92 4.83
N GLY A 65 -2.82 14.99 3.89
CA GLY A 65 -1.79 14.32 3.11
C GLY A 65 -1.16 13.12 3.82
N GLU A 66 -1.64 12.74 5.00
CA GLU A 66 -1.11 11.60 5.75
C GLU A 66 -1.60 10.28 5.15
N ILE A 67 -0.69 9.32 4.97
CA ILE A 67 -1.08 7.96 4.57
C ILE A 67 -1.75 7.27 5.76
N VAL A 68 -3.06 7.11 5.72
CA VAL A 68 -3.88 6.50 6.77
C VAL A 68 -4.17 5.02 6.52
N GLY A 69 -3.89 4.51 5.32
CA GLY A 69 -4.10 3.11 4.97
C GLY A 69 -3.22 2.64 3.82
N THR A 70 -3.03 1.33 3.73
CA THR A 70 -2.29 0.67 2.65
C THR A 70 -2.97 -0.63 2.25
N LEU A 71 -2.87 -0.99 0.97
CA LEU A 71 -3.28 -2.27 0.42
C LEU A 71 -2.20 -2.74 -0.56
N THR A 72 -1.76 -3.99 -0.45
CA THR A 72 -0.91 -4.61 -1.45
C THR A 72 -1.70 -5.70 -2.16
N LEU A 73 -1.92 -5.54 -3.46
CA LEU A 73 -2.53 -6.56 -4.30
C LEU A 73 -1.46 -7.52 -4.80
N ALA A 74 -1.61 -8.82 -4.56
CA ALA A 74 -0.73 -9.84 -5.12
C ALA A 74 -1.34 -10.41 -6.42
N LEU A 75 -0.62 -10.25 -7.53
CA LEU A 75 -1.06 -10.60 -8.88
C LEU A 75 -0.43 -11.91 -9.36
N PHE A 76 -1.24 -12.89 -9.76
CA PHE A 76 -0.75 -14.16 -10.31
C PHE A 76 -1.59 -14.64 -11.50
N ARG A 77 -0.91 -15.23 -12.49
CA ARG A 77 -1.57 -15.84 -13.65
C ARG A 77 -1.94 -17.28 -13.37
N ILE A 78 -3.16 -17.63 -13.74
CA ILE A 78 -3.70 -18.99 -13.77
C ILE A 78 -4.24 -19.29 -15.18
N PRO A 79 -4.58 -20.54 -15.52
CA PRO A 79 -5.05 -20.89 -16.87
C PRO A 79 -6.26 -20.10 -17.37
N THR A 80 -7.05 -19.53 -16.45
CA THR A 80 -8.27 -18.76 -16.76
C THR A 80 -8.09 -17.24 -16.66
N GLY A 81 -6.87 -16.73 -16.48
CA GLY A 81 -6.57 -15.29 -16.46
C GLY A 81 -5.70 -14.85 -15.29
N VAL A 82 -5.75 -13.56 -14.97
CA VAL A 82 -5.05 -12.96 -13.82
C VAL A 82 -5.99 -12.93 -12.61
N ARG A 83 -5.46 -13.29 -11.43
CA ARG A 83 -6.13 -13.09 -10.15
C ARG A 83 -5.33 -12.11 -9.31
N ALA A 84 -6.05 -11.37 -8.47
CA ALA A 84 -5.52 -10.50 -7.44
C ALA A 84 -6.08 -10.97 -6.09
N TRP A 85 -5.25 -10.99 -5.06
CA TRP A 85 -5.67 -11.14 -3.67
C TRP A 85 -5.29 -9.90 -2.88
#